data_AF-X1KDW8-F1
#
_entry.id   AF-X1KDW8-F1
#
_cell.length_a   1.000
_cell.length_b   1.000
_cell.length_c   1.000
_cell.angle_alpha   90.00
_cell.angle_beta   90.00
_cell.angle_gamma   90.00
#
_symmetry.space_group_name_H-M   'P 1'
#
loop_
_entity.id
_entity.type
_entity.pdbx_description
1 polymer ?
#
loop_
_entity_poly.entity_id
_entity_poly.type
_entity_poly.pdbx_seq_one_letter_code
_entity_poly.pdbx_strand_id
1 'polypeptide(L)'
;PLFIAPEDLIVGYPGPKPLSSNVYPEGAWRFVVEQVDTFETREGDRFTVSEETKRKLKEICRKWEGKTIQDYVSAVTARETKKANDAGVFTYENYVTGGIGHVILNYEKVLNFGIDGLENFIKTRRNQLDLTKAEDLERGIFYKACLIVCDGVKTFARRYGQLAREMAEEERNPNRKEELLQIAEVNERVPAKPARTFWEACQCVWTLHVINWLENNGHSHGFGRLDRYLYPYYKRDIDEGKMTREDAKSLLISFWFKVNSCLKLYSNSAIPFYAGFPTTQVVTIGGLTPDGTGDGTTDVSEIIFEVEQAVRLPQPALALFWSEHMKDSVFLKACRIIRETNKPKVFNQHVVMQALTESGVSQEDALKYGAIVGCVEATLQNKTWGWTNSGYFSLSKCLELTLHNGTDPITNEKIGLATGDPTQFKSFDDFVNAVKKQISYCMKLWVIGIHVVQMAHTQLWPEVYQSMLLDGCLERGMDAEQGGADVNFAGGNIIGTATIADSLMAIKEMVFEKKKMS
;
A
#
# COMPACT_ATOMS: atom_id res chain seq x y z
N PRO A 1 -20.60 -2.32 -11.13
CA PRO A 1 -21.39 -3.55 -10.89
C PRO A 1 -21.17 -4.00 -9.44
N LEU A 2 -22.18 -4.52 -8.75
CA LEU A 2 -22.08 -5.01 -7.38
C LEU A 2 -22.34 -6.52 -7.36
N PHE A 3 -21.76 -7.21 -6.39
CA PHE A 3 -21.88 -8.66 -6.25
C PHE A 3 -21.77 -9.05 -4.78
N ILE A 4 -22.64 -9.96 -4.33
CA ILE A 4 -22.56 -10.61 -3.02
C ILE A 4 -22.43 -12.11 -3.30
N ALA A 5 -21.32 -12.71 -2.87
CA ALA A 5 -21.10 -14.14 -3.03
C ALA A 5 -22.02 -14.94 -2.09
N PRO A 6 -22.26 -16.22 -2.41
CA PRO A 6 -22.85 -17.15 -1.45
C PRO A 6 -22.08 -17.10 -0.12
N GLU A 7 -22.80 -17.07 1.00
CA GLU A 7 -22.25 -17.12 2.37
C GLU A 7 -21.41 -15.90 2.82
N ASP A 8 -21.29 -14.85 2.00
CA ASP A 8 -20.65 -13.61 2.46
C ASP A 8 -21.39 -13.03 3.67
N LEU A 9 -20.65 -12.70 4.75
CA LEU A 9 -21.15 -11.90 5.88
C LEU A 9 -20.65 -10.45 5.80
N ILE A 10 -19.41 -10.26 5.36
CA ILE A 10 -18.86 -8.97 4.94
C ILE A 10 -19.04 -8.88 3.43
N VAL A 11 -19.46 -7.74 2.89
CA VAL A 11 -19.77 -7.57 1.45
C VAL A 11 -19.02 -6.40 0.82
N GLY A 12 -18.81 -6.45 -0.49
CA GLY A 12 -17.98 -5.49 -1.21
C GLY A 12 -16.89 -6.18 -2.01
N TYR A 13 -16.80 -5.90 -3.30
CA TYR A 13 -15.70 -6.30 -4.16
C TYR A 13 -15.22 -5.12 -5.00
N PRO A 14 -13.91 -5.02 -5.31
CA PRO A 14 -13.39 -3.99 -6.21
C PRO A 14 -13.89 -4.11 -7.65
N GLY A 15 -14.32 -5.31 -8.06
CA GLY A 15 -14.80 -5.59 -9.41
C GLY A 15 -16.13 -6.35 -9.43
N PRO A 16 -16.62 -6.71 -10.63
CA PRO A 16 -17.92 -7.37 -10.80
C PRO A 16 -17.98 -8.80 -10.23
N LYS A 17 -16.83 -9.41 -9.97
CA LYS A 17 -16.67 -10.75 -9.38
C LYS A 17 -15.44 -10.76 -8.46
N PRO A 18 -15.32 -11.72 -7.53
CA PRO A 18 -14.08 -11.94 -6.80
C PRO A 18 -12.92 -12.13 -7.78
N LEU A 19 -11.71 -11.71 -7.40
CA LEU A 19 -10.50 -11.87 -8.23
C LEU A 19 -10.62 -11.20 -9.61
N SER A 20 -11.34 -10.08 -9.68
CA SER A 20 -11.32 -9.18 -10.84
C SER A 20 -10.35 -8.03 -10.58
N SER A 21 -9.62 -7.59 -11.60
CA SER A 21 -8.80 -6.39 -11.54
C SER A 21 -9.36 -5.31 -12.46
N ASN A 22 -9.41 -4.08 -11.97
CA ASN A 22 -9.74 -2.91 -12.78
C ASN A 22 -8.51 -2.42 -13.56
N VAL A 23 -8.73 -1.54 -14.53
CA VAL A 23 -7.66 -0.88 -15.30
C VAL A 23 -7.73 0.62 -15.06
N TYR A 24 -6.57 1.25 -14.88
CA TYR A 24 -6.41 2.64 -14.44
C TYR A 24 -5.59 3.38 -15.49
N PRO A 25 -6.20 3.71 -16.64
CA PRO A 25 -5.50 4.30 -17.77
C PRO A 25 -4.93 5.70 -17.50
N GLU A 26 -5.36 6.39 -16.46
CA GLU A 26 -4.80 7.66 -15.96
C GLU A 26 -3.35 7.53 -15.51
N GLY A 27 -2.95 6.36 -14.98
CA GLY A 27 -1.56 6.05 -14.63
C GLY A 27 -0.74 5.65 -15.86
N ALA A 28 -1.11 4.53 -16.47
CA ALA A 28 -0.47 4.02 -17.69
C ALA A 28 -1.46 3.25 -18.56
N TRP A 29 -1.40 3.50 -19.86
CA TRP A 29 -2.35 2.96 -20.83
C TRP A 29 -1.69 2.04 -21.87
N ARG A 30 -0.41 2.28 -22.19
CA ARG A 30 0.28 1.68 -23.34
C ARG A 30 0.38 0.15 -23.21
N PHE A 31 0.83 -0.33 -22.05
CA PHE A 31 1.01 -1.77 -21.82
C PHE A 31 -0.33 -2.53 -21.94
N VAL A 32 -1.45 -1.92 -21.53
CA VAL A 32 -2.78 -2.56 -21.66
C VAL A 32 -3.11 -2.74 -23.14
N VAL A 33 -2.93 -1.71 -23.97
CA VAL A 33 -3.23 -1.79 -25.41
C VAL A 33 -2.35 -2.82 -26.11
N GLU A 34 -1.06 -2.86 -25.76
CA GLU A 34 -0.07 -3.73 -26.39
C GLU A 34 -0.13 -5.19 -25.91
N GLN A 35 -0.53 -5.43 -24.66
CA GLN A 35 -0.34 -6.73 -24.00
C GLN A 35 -1.66 -7.44 -23.66
N VAL A 36 -2.83 -6.79 -23.80
CA VAL A 36 -4.12 -7.40 -23.40
C VAL A 36 -4.41 -8.75 -24.10
N ASP A 37 -3.92 -8.95 -25.32
CA ASP A 37 -4.07 -10.22 -26.03
C ASP A 37 -3.19 -11.34 -25.46
N THR A 38 -2.18 -10.99 -24.65
CA THR A 38 -1.19 -11.91 -24.06
C THR A 38 -1.40 -12.17 -22.57
N PHE A 39 -2.30 -11.42 -21.89
CA PHE A 39 -2.51 -11.57 -20.44
C PHE A 39 -2.95 -12.98 -20.02
N GLU A 40 -3.63 -13.71 -20.90
CA GLU A 40 -4.06 -15.09 -20.63
C GLU A 40 -2.93 -16.11 -20.82
N THR A 41 -1.96 -15.82 -21.69
CA THR A 41 -0.89 -16.76 -22.11
C THR A 41 0.49 -16.43 -21.54
N ARG A 42 0.64 -15.31 -20.84
CA ARG A 42 1.93 -14.89 -20.26
C ARG A 42 2.43 -15.82 -19.15
N GLU A 43 3.71 -15.69 -18.83
CA GLU A 43 4.32 -16.37 -17.69
C GLU A 43 4.02 -15.58 -16.40
N GLY A 44 3.46 -16.26 -15.38
CA GLY A 44 3.01 -15.63 -14.14
C GLY A 44 1.72 -14.81 -14.28
N ASP A 45 0.99 -14.68 -13.17
CA ASP A 45 -0.14 -13.77 -12.96
C ASP A 45 -1.08 -13.60 -14.16
N ARG A 46 -1.67 -14.70 -14.63
CA ARG A 46 -2.54 -14.71 -15.83
C ARG A 46 -3.92 -14.13 -15.55
N PHE A 47 -4.46 -13.38 -16.52
CA PHE A 47 -5.82 -12.85 -16.48
C PHE A 47 -6.61 -13.30 -17.71
N THR A 48 -7.80 -13.84 -17.48
CA THR A 48 -8.76 -14.11 -18.57
C THR A 48 -9.47 -12.82 -18.95
N VAL A 49 -9.48 -12.48 -20.24
CA VAL A 49 -10.11 -11.27 -20.76
C VAL A 49 -10.99 -11.64 -21.95
N SER A 50 -12.29 -11.33 -21.88
CA SER A 50 -13.20 -11.57 -23.01
C SER A 50 -12.87 -10.68 -24.21
N GLU A 51 -13.17 -11.13 -25.43
CA GLU A 51 -12.95 -10.33 -26.65
C GLU A 51 -13.65 -8.96 -26.61
N GLU A 52 -14.84 -8.89 -26.03
CA GLU A 52 -15.54 -7.63 -25.82
C GLU A 52 -14.75 -6.69 -24.91
N THR A 53 -14.21 -7.20 -23.79
CA THR A 53 -13.39 -6.42 -22.86
C THR A 53 -12.08 -6.01 -23.51
N LYS A 54 -11.40 -6.88 -24.27
CA LYS A 54 -10.18 -6.52 -25.03
C LYS A 54 -10.42 -5.34 -25.95
N ARG A 55 -11.52 -5.37 -26.72
CA ARG A 55 -11.91 -4.27 -27.62
C ARG A 55 -12.17 -2.97 -26.84
N LYS A 56 -12.95 -3.04 -25.76
CA LYS A 56 -13.26 -1.88 -24.91
C LYS A 56 -12.00 -1.28 -24.27
N LEU A 57 -11.11 -2.11 -23.73
CA LEU A 57 -9.86 -1.66 -23.12
C LEU A 57 -8.98 -0.95 -24.14
N LYS A 58 -8.77 -1.53 -25.34
CA LYS A 58 -8.01 -0.88 -26.41
C LYS A 58 -8.59 0.48 -26.81
N GLU A 59 -9.92 0.57 -26.92
CA GLU A 59 -10.60 1.81 -27.29
C GLU A 59 -10.48 2.88 -26.18
N ILE A 60 -10.72 2.51 -24.92
CA ILE A 60 -10.69 3.43 -23.78
C ILE A 60 -9.26 3.88 -23.50
N CYS A 61 -8.31 2.96 -23.37
CA CYS A 61 -6.91 3.27 -23.04
C CYS A 61 -6.25 4.19 -24.07
N ARG A 62 -6.54 4.05 -25.38
CA ARG A 62 -6.00 4.96 -26.40
C ARG A 62 -6.47 6.41 -26.23
N LYS A 63 -7.64 6.67 -25.62
CA LYS A 63 -8.12 8.04 -25.38
C LYS A 63 -7.30 8.79 -24.32
N TRP A 64 -6.47 8.07 -23.57
CA TRP A 64 -5.58 8.59 -22.53
C TRP A 64 -4.18 8.94 -23.05
N GLU A 65 -3.86 8.67 -24.31
CA GLU A 65 -2.60 9.05 -24.92
C GLU A 65 -2.30 10.55 -24.71
N GLY A 66 -1.15 10.84 -24.12
CA GLY A 66 -0.68 12.19 -23.82
C GLY A 66 -1.27 12.81 -22.55
N LYS A 67 -2.01 12.04 -21.73
CA LYS A 67 -2.71 12.56 -20.54
C LYS A 67 -2.37 11.82 -19.24
N THR A 68 -1.40 10.91 -19.29
CA THR A 68 -1.12 9.98 -18.18
C THR A 68 0.11 10.36 -17.38
N ILE A 69 0.24 9.80 -16.17
CA ILE A 69 1.49 9.85 -15.40
C ILE A 69 2.65 9.32 -16.25
N GLN A 70 2.47 8.18 -16.92
CA GLN A 70 3.47 7.60 -17.81
C GLN A 70 3.92 8.56 -18.93
N ASP A 71 2.99 9.26 -19.57
CA ASP A 71 3.31 10.21 -20.65
C ASP A 71 4.02 11.45 -20.12
N TYR A 72 3.59 12.00 -18.98
CA TYR A 72 4.25 13.13 -18.32
C TYR A 72 5.69 12.79 -17.92
N VAL A 73 5.89 11.68 -17.22
CA VAL A 73 7.22 11.24 -16.75
C VAL A 73 8.15 10.98 -17.93
N SER A 74 7.64 10.40 -19.02
CA SER A 74 8.39 10.15 -20.25
C SER A 74 8.85 11.44 -20.93
N ALA A 75 8.05 12.50 -20.86
CA ALA A 75 8.35 13.78 -21.49
C ALA A 75 9.28 14.68 -20.66
N VAL A 76 9.19 14.60 -19.33
CA VAL A 76 9.88 15.52 -18.40
C VAL A 76 11.21 14.96 -17.89
N THR A 77 11.35 13.63 -17.77
CA THR A 77 12.57 13.02 -17.21
C THR A 77 13.80 13.31 -18.08
N ALA A 78 14.86 13.81 -17.46
CA ALA A 78 16.13 14.08 -18.13
C ALA A 78 16.73 12.82 -18.78
N ARG A 79 17.44 13.00 -19.90
CA ARG A 79 17.99 11.89 -20.70
C ARG A 79 18.91 10.99 -19.89
N GLU A 80 19.74 11.57 -19.03
CA GLU A 80 20.71 10.85 -18.19
C GLU A 80 20.00 9.97 -17.16
N THR A 81 18.94 10.48 -16.53
CA THR A 81 18.11 9.71 -15.59
C THR A 81 17.40 8.57 -16.31
N LYS A 82 16.84 8.82 -17.51
CA LYS A 82 16.19 7.78 -18.32
C LYS A 82 17.19 6.67 -18.70
N LYS A 83 18.38 7.04 -19.18
CA LYS A 83 19.44 6.07 -19.50
C LYS A 83 19.85 5.23 -18.29
N ALA A 84 20.00 5.83 -17.11
CA ALA A 84 20.33 5.10 -15.89
C ALA A 84 19.21 4.15 -15.45
N ASN A 85 17.94 4.57 -15.58
CA ASN A 85 16.79 3.69 -15.36
C ASN A 85 16.78 2.51 -16.34
N ASP A 86 16.92 2.78 -17.64
CA ASP A 86 16.88 1.77 -18.70
C ASP A 86 18.06 0.78 -18.59
N ALA A 87 19.21 1.22 -18.06
CA ALA A 87 20.37 0.39 -17.77
C ALA A 87 20.25 -0.42 -16.46
N GLY A 88 19.15 -0.30 -15.71
CA GLY A 88 18.89 -1.05 -14.48
C GLY A 88 19.69 -0.57 -13.27
N VAL A 89 20.16 0.68 -13.26
CA VAL A 89 20.80 1.30 -12.08
C VAL A 89 19.77 1.45 -10.97
N PHE A 90 18.57 1.87 -11.35
CA PHE A 90 17.40 1.95 -10.49
C PHE A 90 16.12 1.80 -11.34
N THR A 91 14.98 1.67 -10.68
CA THR A 91 13.66 1.82 -11.29
C THR A 91 12.78 2.69 -10.42
N TYR A 92 11.84 3.41 -11.04
CA TYR A 92 10.73 4.10 -10.38
C TYR A 92 9.37 3.70 -11.01
N GLU A 93 9.32 2.57 -11.72
CA GLU A 93 8.17 2.13 -12.54
C GLU A 93 6.87 1.94 -11.72
N ASN A 94 6.97 1.58 -10.44
CA ASN A 94 5.82 1.26 -9.59
C ASN A 94 4.79 2.39 -9.55
N TYR A 95 5.27 3.62 -9.33
CA TYR A 95 4.42 4.81 -9.24
C TYR A 95 4.28 5.55 -10.58
N VAL A 96 4.96 5.11 -11.64
CA VAL A 96 4.70 5.61 -13.00
C VAL A 96 3.47 4.92 -13.60
N THR A 97 3.25 3.65 -13.25
CA THR A 97 2.22 2.80 -13.87
C THR A 97 0.98 2.63 -13.00
N GLY A 98 0.92 3.30 -11.85
CA GLY A 98 -0.24 3.28 -10.96
C GLY A 98 -0.21 4.34 -9.88
N GLY A 99 -1.24 4.34 -9.05
CA GLY A 99 -1.30 5.14 -7.82
C GLY A 99 -0.26 4.71 -6.79
N ILE A 100 -0.09 5.52 -5.76
CA ILE A 100 0.98 5.33 -4.77
C ILE A 100 0.70 4.14 -3.86
N GLY A 101 -0.50 4.08 -3.29
CA GLY A 101 -0.82 3.11 -2.24
C GLY A 101 0.13 3.25 -1.05
N HIS A 102 0.68 2.14 -0.54
CA HIS A 102 1.66 2.16 0.56
C HIS A 102 1.23 3.06 1.74
N VAL A 103 -0.03 2.94 2.11
CA VAL A 103 -0.71 3.81 3.07
C VAL A 103 -1.59 3.00 4.01
N ILE A 104 -1.70 3.47 5.25
CA ILE A 104 -2.66 2.95 6.23
C ILE A 104 -3.57 4.11 6.62
N LEU A 105 -4.80 4.09 6.10
CA LEU A 105 -5.79 5.15 6.29
C LEU A 105 -6.34 5.15 7.72
N ASN A 106 -6.89 6.29 8.14
CA ASN A 106 -7.53 6.47 9.43
C ASN A 106 -8.93 5.86 9.47
N TYR A 107 -9.00 4.52 9.44
CA TYR A 107 -10.28 3.80 9.56
C TYR A 107 -10.99 4.12 10.89
N GLU A 108 -10.24 4.29 11.97
CA GLU A 108 -10.77 4.63 13.31
C GLU A 108 -11.54 5.95 13.31
N LYS A 109 -11.09 6.96 12.56
CA LYS A 109 -11.80 8.23 12.38
C LYS A 109 -13.21 8.00 11.81
N VAL A 110 -13.34 7.15 10.79
CA VAL A 110 -14.66 6.86 10.20
C VAL A 110 -15.50 5.98 11.11
N LEU A 111 -14.90 5.01 11.81
CA LEU A 111 -15.62 4.20 12.80
C LEU A 111 -16.28 5.07 13.88
N ASN A 112 -15.59 6.11 14.35
CA ASN A 112 -16.05 6.98 15.44
C ASN A 112 -16.98 8.11 14.99
N PHE A 113 -16.78 8.69 13.79
CA PHE A 113 -17.51 9.88 13.34
C PHE A 113 -18.44 9.62 12.15
N GLY A 114 -18.23 8.55 11.40
CA GLY A 114 -18.87 8.31 10.10
C GLY A 114 -18.48 9.34 9.06
N ILE A 115 -18.75 9.03 7.79
CA ILE A 115 -18.55 9.98 6.68
C ILE A 115 -19.37 11.27 6.87
N ASP A 116 -20.55 11.19 7.50
CA ASP A 116 -21.36 12.37 7.82
C ASP A 116 -20.61 13.36 8.75
N GLY A 117 -19.81 12.85 9.70
CA GLY A 117 -18.98 13.68 10.57
C GLY A 117 -17.89 14.42 9.79
N LEU A 118 -17.19 13.71 8.89
CA LEU A 118 -16.16 14.30 8.03
C LEU A 118 -16.77 15.34 7.08
N GLU A 119 -17.92 15.04 6.49
CA GLU A 119 -18.64 15.96 5.61
C GLU A 119 -19.00 17.27 6.31
N ASN A 120 -19.48 17.19 7.56
CA ASN A 120 -19.80 18.37 8.37
C ASN A 120 -18.55 19.20 8.69
N PHE A 121 -17.43 18.55 9.02
CA PHE A 121 -16.15 19.22 9.22
C PHE A 121 -15.73 19.98 7.94
N ILE A 122 -15.77 19.30 6.78
CA ILE A 122 -15.40 19.87 5.48
C ILE A 122 -16.28 21.07 5.13
N LYS A 123 -17.61 20.97 5.29
CA LYS A 123 -18.54 22.08 5.04
C LYS A 123 -18.23 23.29 5.93
N THR A 124 -17.93 23.03 7.21
CA THR A 124 -17.59 24.09 8.16
C THR A 124 -16.32 24.82 7.75
N ARG A 125 -15.24 24.09 7.42
CA ARG A 125 -13.98 24.66 6.95
C ARG A 125 -14.16 25.43 5.64
N ARG A 126 -14.88 24.86 4.68
CA ARG A 126 -15.13 25.48 3.38
C ARG A 126 -15.89 26.80 3.49
N ASN A 127 -16.83 26.93 4.44
CA ASN A 127 -17.59 28.17 4.67
C ASN A 127 -16.76 29.30 5.29
N GLN A 128 -15.56 29.01 5.80
CA GLN A 128 -14.65 29.99 6.41
C GLN A 128 -13.63 30.56 5.42
N LEU A 129 -13.61 30.05 4.18
CA LEU A 129 -12.64 30.44 3.16
C LEU A 129 -12.94 31.82 2.57
N ASP A 130 -11.91 32.61 2.33
CA ASP A 130 -11.96 33.85 1.56
C ASP A 130 -11.47 33.59 0.14
N LEU A 131 -12.41 33.35 -0.79
CA LEU A 131 -12.08 32.98 -2.18
C LEU A 131 -11.39 34.09 -2.98
N THR A 132 -11.17 35.28 -2.41
CA THR A 132 -10.30 36.29 -3.01
C THR A 132 -8.81 35.95 -2.85
N LYS A 133 -8.46 35.00 -1.97
CA LYS A 133 -7.10 34.49 -1.79
C LYS A 133 -6.91 33.20 -2.60
N ALA A 134 -5.81 33.13 -3.35
CA ALA A 134 -5.51 31.98 -4.21
C ALA A 134 -5.44 30.65 -3.43
N GLU A 135 -4.77 30.64 -2.27
CA GLU A 135 -4.68 29.45 -1.42
C GLU A 135 -6.06 28.96 -0.94
N ASP A 136 -6.94 29.88 -0.57
CA ASP A 136 -8.30 29.52 -0.13
C ASP A 136 -9.17 29.05 -1.30
N LEU A 137 -8.92 29.53 -2.52
CA LEU A 137 -9.55 28.99 -3.71
C LEU A 137 -9.14 27.53 -3.95
N GLU A 138 -7.85 27.21 -3.84
CA GLU A 138 -7.33 25.83 -3.97
C GLU A 138 -7.91 24.92 -2.89
N ARG A 139 -7.90 25.35 -1.62
CA ARG A 139 -8.57 24.65 -0.52
C ARG A 139 -10.05 24.42 -0.80
N GLY A 140 -10.73 25.42 -1.36
CA GLY A 140 -12.14 25.34 -1.73
C GLY A 140 -12.40 24.28 -2.81
N ILE A 141 -11.49 24.12 -3.77
CA ILE A 141 -11.53 23.07 -4.79
C ILE A 141 -11.33 21.69 -4.15
N PHE A 142 -10.32 21.53 -3.30
CA PHE A 142 -10.06 20.28 -2.58
C PHE A 142 -11.28 19.86 -1.74
N TYR A 143 -11.81 20.75 -0.90
CA TYR A 143 -12.99 20.45 -0.09
C TYR A 143 -14.22 20.13 -0.94
N LYS A 144 -14.40 20.79 -2.09
CA LYS A 144 -15.49 20.43 -3.02
C LYS A 144 -15.31 19.01 -3.55
N ALA A 145 -14.09 18.59 -3.88
CA ALA A 145 -13.80 17.23 -4.30
C ALA A 145 -14.08 16.22 -3.16
N CYS A 146 -13.64 16.50 -1.93
CA CYS A 146 -13.93 15.65 -0.77
C CYS A 146 -15.43 15.46 -0.55
N LEU A 147 -16.26 16.52 -0.71
CA LEU A 147 -17.72 16.39 -0.55
C LEU A 147 -18.36 15.46 -1.61
N ILE A 148 -17.84 15.47 -2.84
CA ILE A 148 -18.28 14.54 -3.89
C ILE A 148 -17.89 13.11 -3.51
N VAL A 149 -16.67 12.91 -3.01
CA VAL A 149 -16.19 11.61 -2.52
C VAL A 149 -17.05 11.12 -1.35
N CYS A 150 -17.40 11.97 -0.37
CA CYS A 150 -18.30 11.62 0.73
C CYS A 150 -19.63 11.05 0.23
N ASP A 151 -20.24 11.68 -0.78
CA ASP A 151 -21.48 11.19 -1.38
C ASP A 151 -21.29 9.86 -2.12
N GLY A 152 -20.19 9.72 -2.85
CA GLY A 152 -19.81 8.48 -3.53
C GLY A 152 -19.65 7.30 -2.56
N VAL A 153 -18.94 7.51 -1.45
CA VAL A 153 -18.71 6.49 -0.40
C VAL A 153 -20.05 6.04 0.21
N LYS A 154 -20.92 6.98 0.57
CA LYS A 154 -22.25 6.67 1.14
C LYS A 154 -23.14 5.97 0.13
N THR A 155 -23.11 6.40 -1.12
CA THR A 155 -23.89 5.79 -2.20
C THR A 155 -23.43 4.35 -2.46
N PHE A 156 -22.12 4.10 -2.46
CA PHE A 156 -21.57 2.76 -2.65
C PHE A 156 -22.08 1.77 -1.58
N ALA A 157 -22.02 2.14 -0.30
CA ALA A 157 -22.50 1.30 0.80
C ALA A 157 -24.01 1.07 0.73
N ARG A 158 -24.82 2.13 0.55
CA ARG A 158 -26.29 2.01 0.45
C ARG A 158 -26.71 1.07 -0.68
N ARG A 159 -26.00 1.07 -1.81
CA ARG A 159 -26.31 0.16 -2.91
C ARG A 159 -26.03 -1.31 -2.59
N TYR A 160 -25.03 -1.61 -1.76
CA TYR A 160 -24.85 -2.96 -1.21
C TYR A 160 -25.98 -3.32 -0.24
N GLY A 161 -26.43 -2.38 0.59
CA GLY A 161 -27.57 -2.60 1.48
C GLY A 161 -28.86 -2.90 0.71
N GLN A 162 -29.12 -2.14 -0.35
CA GLN A 162 -30.24 -2.38 -1.25
C GLN A 162 -30.14 -3.76 -1.93
N LEU A 163 -28.97 -4.10 -2.50
CA LEU A 163 -28.77 -5.40 -3.15
C LEU A 163 -28.99 -6.57 -2.18
N ALA A 164 -28.49 -6.47 -0.95
CA ALA A 164 -28.70 -7.50 0.07
C ALA A 164 -30.19 -7.66 0.43
N ARG A 165 -30.93 -6.55 0.51
CA ARG A 165 -32.38 -6.56 0.75
C ARG A 165 -33.15 -7.23 -0.39
N GLU A 166 -32.83 -6.90 -1.64
CA GLU A 166 -33.40 -7.54 -2.84
C GLU A 166 -33.12 -9.05 -2.84
N MET A 167 -31.87 -9.46 -2.54
CA MET A 167 -31.51 -10.88 -2.44
C MET A 167 -32.26 -11.60 -1.30
N ALA A 168 -32.51 -10.93 -0.17
CA ALA A 168 -33.25 -11.50 0.96
C ALA A 168 -34.74 -11.78 0.65
N GLU A 169 -35.33 -11.04 -0.28
CA GLU A 169 -36.72 -11.26 -0.72
C GLU A 169 -36.88 -12.58 -1.48
N GLU A 170 -35.86 -12.95 -2.26
CA GLU A 170 -35.84 -14.17 -3.08
C GLU A 170 -35.23 -15.38 -2.36
N GLU A 171 -34.51 -15.16 -1.25
CA GLU A 171 -33.83 -16.21 -0.49
C GLU A 171 -34.81 -17.14 0.25
N ARG A 172 -34.61 -18.46 0.05
CA ARG A 172 -35.46 -19.51 0.60
C ARG A 172 -34.90 -20.10 1.90
N ASN A 173 -33.58 -20.04 2.09
CA ASN A 173 -32.96 -20.47 3.33
C ASN A 173 -33.18 -19.40 4.42
N PRO A 174 -33.91 -19.71 5.52
CA PRO A 174 -34.23 -18.72 6.54
C PRO A 174 -32.99 -18.12 7.22
N ASN A 175 -31.93 -18.91 7.41
CA ASN A 175 -30.70 -18.42 8.03
C ASN A 175 -29.98 -17.43 7.10
N ARG A 176 -29.85 -17.78 5.83
CA ARG A 176 -29.21 -16.90 4.84
C ARG A 176 -30.02 -15.63 4.62
N LYS A 177 -31.35 -15.72 4.66
CA LYS A 177 -32.24 -14.56 4.59
C LYS A 177 -32.00 -13.59 5.73
N GLU A 178 -31.88 -14.10 6.96
CA GLU A 178 -31.55 -13.27 8.13
C GLU A 178 -30.17 -12.61 7.99
N GLU A 179 -29.16 -13.35 7.54
CA GLU A 179 -27.84 -12.79 7.25
C GLU A 179 -27.89 -11.67 6.22
N LEU A 180 -28.66 -11.83 5.13
CA LEU A 180 -28.81 -10.81 4.09
C LEU A 180 -29.53 -9.56 4.62
N LEU A 181 -30.55 -9.72 5.47
CA LEU A 181 -31.21 -8.60 6.14
C LEU A 181 -30.26 -7.87 7.09
N GLN A 182 -29.41 -8.61 7.81
CA GLN A 182 -28.38 -8.04 8.67
C GLN A 182 -27.32 -7.27 7.84
N ILE A 183 -26.88 -7.82 6.71
CA ILE A 183 -25.99 -7.15 5.76
C ILE A 183 -26.62 -5.85 5.26
N ALA A 184 -27.93 -5.86 4.97
CA ALA A 184 -28.66 -4.67 4.55
C ALA A 184 -28.64 -3.59 5.63
N GLU A 185 -29.00 -3.90 6.88
CA GLU A 185 -28.97 -2.93 7.99
C GLU A 185 -27.56 -2.36 8.19
N VAL A 186 -26.55 -3.23 8.21
CA VAL A 186 -25.16 -2.82 8.40
C VAL A 186 -24.72 -1.83 7.32
N ASN A 187 -24.97 -2.11 6.04
CA ASN A 187 -24.53 -1.25 4.93
C ASN A 187 -25.40 0.01 4.75
N GLU A 188 -26.63 0.01 5.26
CA GLU A 188 -27.45 1.22 5.38
C GLU A 188 -26.95 2.16 6.50
N ARG A 189 -26.24 1.61 7.50
CA ARG A 189 -25.63 2.35 8.61
C ARG A 189 -24.22 2.85 8.30
N VAL A 190 -23.28 1.94 8.01
CA VAL A 190 -21.85 2.24 7.84
C VAL A 190 -21.45 2.25 6.36
N PRO A 191 -20.49 3.09 5.94
CA PRO A 191 -19.67 4.01 6.73
C PRO A 191 -20.29 5.40 6.92
N ALA A 192 -21.54 5.62 6.52
CA ALA A 192 -22.18 6.94 6.60
C ALA A 192 -22.20 7.47 8.05
N LYS A 193 -22.59 6.61 8.99
CA LYS A 193 -22.67 6.92 10.43
C LYS A 193 -21.64 6.10 11.23
N PRO A 194 -21.35 6.49 12.49
CA PRO A 194 -20.47 5.72 13.37
C PRO A 194 -20.93 4.27 13.54
N ALA A 195 -19.97 3.35 13.64
CA ALA A 195 -20.21 1.94 13.90
C ALA A 195 -20.71 1.73 15.34
N ARG A 196 -21.59 0.74 15.53
CA ARG A 196 -22.25 0.40 16.81
C ARG A 196 -22.02 -1.03 17.25
N THR A 197 -21.52 -1.89 16.36
CA THR A 197 -21.28 -3.33 16.60
C THR A 197 -19.96 -3.73 15.96
N PHE A 198 -19.44 -4.91 16.32
CA PHE A 198 -18.25 -5.48 15.71
C PHE A 198 -18.47 -5.77 14.22
N TRP A 199 -19.66 -6.25 13.83
CA TRP A 199 -20.01 -6.45 12.42
C TRP A 199 -20.00 -5.12 11.65
N GLU A 200 -20.64 -4.08 12.18
CA GLU A 200 -20.60 -2.75 11.57
C GLU A 200 -19.17 -2.21 11.45
N ALA A 201 -18.31 -2.46 12.44
CA ALA A 201 -16.91 -2.04 12.38
C ALA A 201 -16.12 -2.79 11.29
N CYS A 202 -16.24 -4.12 11.21
CA CYS A 202 -15.60 -4.92 10.16
C CYS A 202 -16.08 -4.50 8.76
N GLN A 203 -17.39 -4.33 8.57
CA GLN A 203 -17.95 -3.91 7.28
C GLN A 203 -17.52 -2.48 6.92
N CYS A 204 -17.49 -1.56 7.89
CA CYS A 204 -17.03 -0.19 7.66
C CYS A 204 -15.58 -0.17 7.15
N VAL A 205 -14.68 -0.88 7.84
CA VAL A 205 -13.26 -0.99 7.44
C VAL A 205 -13.14 -1.59 6.05
N TRP A 206 -13.86 -2.68 5.76
CA TRP A 206 -13.81 -3.32 4.45
C TRP A 206 -14.36 -2.43 3.33
N THR A 207 -15.50 -1.76 3.54
CA THR A 207 -16.07 -0.84 2.54
C THR A 207 -15.09 0.28 2.20
N LEU A 208 -14.46 0.87 3.21
CA LEU A 208 -13.43 1.90 3.01
C LEU A 208 -12.21 1.32 2.27
N HIS A 209 -11.82 0.09 2.59
CA HIS A 209 -10.70 -0.56 1.92
C HIS A 209 -10.98 -0.84 0.44
N VAL A 210 -12.19 -1.28 0.09
CA VAL A 210 -12.59 -1.49 -1.31
C VAL A 210 -12.60 -0.19 -2.09
N ILE A 211 -13.12 0.89 -1.49
CA ILE A 211 -13.14 2.21 -2.15
C ILE A 211 -11.73 2.71 -2.41
N ASN A 212 -10.78 2.39 -1.53
CA ASN A 212 -9.36 2.69 -1.76
C ASN A 212 -8.85 2.05 -3.06
N TRP A 213 -9.15 0.76 -3.25
CA TRP A 213 -8.88 0.05 -4.51
C TRP A 213 -9.69 0.56 -5.71
N LEU A 214 -10.75 1.34 -5.51
CA LEU A 214 -11.52 1.93 -6.62
C LEU A 214 -10.95 3.28 -7.05
N GLU A 215 -10.34 4.04 -6.14
CA GLU A 215 -9.71 5.33 -6.44
C GLU A 215 -8.45 5.16 -7.28
N ASN A 216 -7.58 4.21 -6.92
CA ASN A 216 -6.34 3.94 -7.63
C ASN A 216 -5.93 2.45 -7.57
N ASN A 217 -4.85 2.11 -8.29
CA ASN A 217 -4.21 0.79 -8.28
C ASN A 217 -2.87 0.78 -7.56
N GLY A 218 -2.65 1.70 -6.62
CA GLY A 218 -1.61 1.51 -5.62
C GLY A 218 -1.81 0.15 -4.94
N HIS A 219 -0.71 -0.49 -4.54
CA HIS A 219 -0.79 -1.70 -3.72
C HIS A 219 -0.32 -1.36 -2.30
N SER A 220 -0.28 -2.34 -1.40
CA SER A 220 0.09 -2.13 0.00
C SER A 220 -0.85 -1.17 0.76
N HIS A 221 -2.14 -1.14 0.40
CA HIS A 221 -3.14 -0.55 1.27
C HIS A 221 -3.21 -1.41 2.54
N GLY A 222 -2.75 -0.86 3.66
CA GLY A 222 -2.71 -1.59 4.92
C GLY A 222 -3.97 -1.39 5.75
N PHE A 223 -4.21 -2.33 6.66
CA PHE A 223 -5.19 -2.21 7.74
C PHE A 223 -4.54 -1.68 9.03
N GLY A 224 -3.21 -1.75 9.16
CA GLY A 224 -2.51 -1.33 10.37
C GLY A 224 -2.94 -2.16 11.58
N ARG A 225 -3.08 -1.50 12.73
CA ARG A 225 -3.44 -2.08 14.04
C ARG A 225 -4.90 -2.51 14.12
N LEU A 226 -5.34 -3.38 13.21
CA LEU A 226 -6.73 -3.86 13.08
C LEU A 226 -7.26 -4.44 14.39
N ASP A 227 -6.39 -5.17 15.12
CA ASP A 227 -6.72 -5.72 16.42
C ASP A 227 -7.07 -4.66 17.47
N ARG A 228 -6.49 -3.46 17.39
CA ARG A 228 -6.73 -2.39 18.36
C ARG A 228 -8.01 -1.64 18.11
N TYR A 229 -8.20 -1.10 16.92
CA TYR A 229 -9.36 -0.22 16.68
C TYR A 229 -10.67 -1.02 16.52
N LEU A 230 -10.60 -2.34 16.29
CA LEU A 230 -11.79 -3.22 16.38
C LEU A 230 -12.08 -3.72 17.81
N TYR A 231 -11.07 -3.76 18.70
CA TYR A 231 -11.24 -4.34 20.05
C TYR A 231 -12.37 -3.69 20.88
N PRO A 232 -12.56 -2.35 20.90
CA PRO A 232 -13.67 -1.75 21.64
C PRO A 232 -15.05 -2.27 21.20
N TYR A 233 -15.23 -2.54 19.90
CA TYR A 233 -16.47 -3.06 19.34
C TYR A 233 -16.66 -4.53 19.69
N TYR A 234 -15.60 -5.34 19.57
CA TYR A 234 -15.60 -6.74 19.99
C TYR A 234 -15.96 -6.88 21.46
N LYS A 235 -15.25 -6.14 22.33
CA LYS A 235 -15.41 -6.23 23.77
C LYS A 235 -16.83 -5.87 24.21
N ARG A 236 -17.37 -4.75 23.70
CA ARG A 236 -18.75 -4.33 24.01
C ARG A 236 -19.76 -5.41 23.63
N ASP A 237 -19.67 -5.94 22.41
CA ASP A 237 -20.66 -6.88 21.90
C ASP A 237 -20.60 -8.24 22.63
N ILE A 238 -19.41 -8.65 23.09
CA ILE A 238 -19.22 -9.82 23.97
C ILE A 238 -19.81 -9.55 25.36
N ASP A 239 -19.48 -8.41 25.98
CA ASP A 239 -19.94 -8.06 27.34
C ASP A 239 -21.48 -7.89 27.39
N GLU A 240 -22.10 -7.42 26.31
CA GLU A 240 -23.55 -7.26 26.16
C GLU A 240 -24.27 -8.56 25.73
N GLY A 241 -23.53 -9.64 25.45
CA GLY A 241 -24.09 -10.92 25.01
C GLY A 241 -24.72 -10.88 23.62
N LYS A 242 -24.38 -9.88 22.79
CA LYS A 242 -24.90 -9.70 21.42
C LYS A 242 -24.16 -10.55 20.39
N MET A 243 -22.96 -10.99 20.73
CA MET A 243 -22.07 -11.72 19.84
C MET A 243 -21.26 -12.72 20.66
N THR A 244 -20.97 -13.89 20.10
CA THR A 244 -20.01 -14.85 20.65
C THR A 244 -18.64 -14.68 20.01
N ARG A 245 -17.61 -15.30 20.61
CA ARG A 245 -16.27 -15.32 20.02
C ARG A 245 -16.24 -16.00 18.64
N GLU A 246 -17.04 -17.04 18.43
CA GLU A 246 -17.12 -17.74 17.15
C GLU A 246 -17.84 -16.90 16.06
N ASP A 247 -18.79 -16.06 16.45
CA ASP A 247 -19.40 -15.09 15.52
C ASP A 247 -18.35 -14.06 15.05
N ALA A 248 -17.56 -13.53 15.98
CA ALA A 248 -16.46 -12.61 15.65
C ALA A 248 -15.43 -13.26 14.71
N LYS A 249 -15.08 -14.53 14.97
CA LYS A 249 -14.20 -15.31 14.12
C LYS A 249 -14.80 -15.53 12.72
N SER A 250 -16.09 -15.80 12.61
CA SER A 250 -16.79 -15.99 11.33
C SER A 250 -16.79 -14.70 10.49
N LEU A 251 -17.02 -13.56 11.13
CA LEU A 251 -16.92 -12.24 10.48
C LEU A 251 -15.50 -11.97 9.96
N LEU A 252 -14.48 -12.27 10.77
CA LEU A 252 -13.09 -12.12 10.36
C LEU A 252 -12.67 -13.13 9.28
N ILE A 253 -13.20 -14.36 9.28
CA ILE A 253 -13.00 -15.30 8.17
C ILE A 253 -13.58 -14.71 6.86
N SER A 254 -14.82 -14.20 6.90
CA SER A 254 -15.42 -13.54 5.74
C SER A 254 -14.58 -12.35 5.28
N PHE A 255 -14.12 -11.50 6.21
CA PHE A 255 -13.21 -10.40 5.94
C PHE A 255 -11.91 -10.88 5.28
N TRP A 256 -11.29 -11.96 5.75
CA TRP A 256 -10.07 -12.52 5.18
C TRP A 256 -10.26 -12.96 3.72
N PHE A 257 -11.37 -13.62 3.39
CA PHE A 257 -11.69 -13.97 2.01
C PHE A 257 -11.84 -12.72 1.13
N LYS A 258 -12.41 -11.64 1.69
CA LYS A 258 -12.49 -10.36 1.00
C LYS A 258 -11.14 -9.76 0.67
N VAL A 259 -10.20 -9.72 1.61
CA VAL A 259 -8.85 -9.19 1.36
C VAL A 259 -8.16 -9.95 0.22
N ASN A 260 -8.38 -11.26 0.11
CA ASN A 260 -7.83 -12.09 -0.97
C ASN A 260 -8.49 -11.86 -2.34
N SER A 261 -9.60 -11.12 -2.40
CA SER A 261 -10.30 -10.85 -3.67
C SER A 261 -9.71 -9.68 -4.48
N CYS A 262 -8.86 -8.86 -3.86
CA CYS A 262 -8.21 -7.71 -4.49
C CYS A 262 -7.06 -8.16 -5.39
N LEU A 263 -7.01 -7.65 -6.62
CA LEU A 263 -5.94 -7.91 -7.59
C LEU A 263 -5.49 -6.64 -8.28
N LYS A 264 -4.17 -6.54 -8.53
CA LYS A 264 -3.57 -5.53 -9.39
C LYS A 264 -3.11 -6.15 -10.71
N LEU A 265 -3.45 -5.51 -11.82
CA LEU A 265 -2.92 -5.84 -13.13
C LEU A 265 -1.57 -5.14 -13.33
N TYR A 266 -0.50 -5.93 -13.44
CA TYR A 266 0.84 -5.46 -13.80
C TYR A 266 1.13 -5.67 -15.29
N SER A 267 2.04 -4.85 -15.85
CA SER A 267 2.63 -5.07 -17.16
C SER A 267 3.47 -6.36 -17.18
N ASN A 268 3.72 -6.92 -18.36
CA ASN A 268 4.56 -8.11 -18.50
C ASN A 268 5.99 -7.88 -18.00
N SER A 269 6.53 -6.65 -18.12
CA SER A 269 7.87 -6.29 -17.61
C SER A 269 7.93 -6.23 -16.09
N ALA A 270 6.81 -5.95 -15.42
CA ALA A 270 6.74 -5.85 -13.97
C ALA A 270 6.58 -7.21 -13.27
N ILE A 271 6.13 -8.26 -13.98
CA ILE A 271 5.88 -9.58 -13.37
C ILE A 271 7.09 -10.17 -12.64
N PRO A 272 8.33 -10.14 -13.17
CA PRO A 272 9.49 -10.67 -12.44
C PRO A 272 9.75 -9.98 -11.09
N PHE A 273 9.29 -8.74 -10.91
CA PHE A 273 9.44 -7.98 -9.67
C PHE A 273 8.26 -8.18 -8.71
N TYR A 274 7.07 -8.47 -9.25
CA TYR A 274 5.80 -8.54 -8.51
C TYR A 274 5.03 -9.83 -8.79
N ALA A 275 5.71 -10.98 -8.80
CA ALA A 275 5.07 -12.25 -9.11
C ALA A 275 4.15 -12.74 -7.98
N GLY A 276 3.04 -13.41 -8.33
CA GLY A 276 2.15 -14.09 -7.40
C GLY A 276 0.96 -13.24 -6.92
N PHE A 277 0.52 -12.27 -7.72
CA PHE A 277 -0.54 -11.31 -7.39
C PHE A 277 -0.32 -10.57 -6.05
N PRO A 278 0.87 -9.99 -5.80
CA PRO A 278 1.15 -9.35 -4.53
C PRO A 278 0.35 -8.05 -4.39
N THR A 279 -0.49 -7.99 -3.36
CA THR A 279 -1.20 -6.78 -2.93
C THR A 279 -0.74 -6.26 -1.58
N THR A 280 -0.06 -7.11 -0.79
CA THR A 280 0.63 -6.75 0.47
C THR A 280 -0.22 -5.93 1.44
N GLN A 281 -1.47 -6.34 1.63
CA GLN A 281 -2.44 -5.68 2.50
C GLN A 281 -2.16 -6.07 3.96
N VAL A 282 -1.38 -5.26 4.69
CA VAL A 282 -0.85 -5.63 6.01
C VAL A 282 -1.85 -5.39 7.14
N VAL A 283 -2.06 -6.42 7.95
CA VAL A 283 -2.61 -6.34 9.31
C VAL A 283 -1.44 -6.43 10.30
N THR A 284 -1.28 -5.43 11.18
CA THR A 284 -0.31 -5.43 12.28
C THR A 284 -1.03 -5.76 13.59
N ILE A 285 -0.49 -6.69 14.38
CA ILE A 285 -1.06 -7.11 15.67
C ILE A 285 -0.02 -7.13 16.79
N GLY A 286 -0.48 -7.13 18.04
CA GLY A 286 0.34 -7.31 19.24
C GLY A 286 1.13 -6.07 19.66
N GLY A 287 2.38 -6.25 20.10
CA GLY A 287 3.27 -5.17 20.51
C GLY A 287 2.99 -4.62 21.91
N LEU A 288 3.49 -3.43 22.21
CA LEU A 288 3.37 -2.69 23.46
C LEU A 288 2.06 -1.90 23.51
N THR A 289 1.42 -1.81 24.67
CA THR A 289 0.26 -0.92 24.92
C THR A 289 0.52 0.53 24.47
N PRO A 290 -0.52 1.36 24.22
CA PRO A 290 -0.32 2.74 23.76
C PRO A 290 0.51 3.63 24.69
N ASP A 291 0.58 3.31 25.98
CA ASP A 291 1.44 3.96 26.99
C ASP A 291 2.81 3.29 27.14
N GLY A 292 3.05 2.16 26.47
CA GLY A 292 4.33 1.49 26.37
C GLY A 292 4.68 0.62 27.57
N THR A 293 3.76 0.41 28.50
CA THR A 293 4.04 -0.20 29.81
C THR A 293 3.79 -1.71 29.86
N GLY A 294 3.13 -2.30 28.86
CA GLY A 294 2.78 -3.72 28.87
C GLY A 294 2.44 -4.33 27.52
N ASP A 295 1.91 -5.56 27.56
CA ASP A 295 1.49 -6.31 26.37
C ASP A 295 0.20 -5.73 25.75
N GLY A 296 0.30 -5.32 24.50
CA GLY A 296 -0.78 -4.77 23.69
C GLY A 296 -1.54 -5.81 22.85
N THR A 297 -1.31 -7.10 23.07
CA THR A 297 -2.09 -8.20 22.47
C THR A 297 -3.52 -8.19 23.01
N THR A 298 -4.51 -8.25 22.13
CA THR A 298 -5.94 -8.27 22.47
C THR A 298 -6.57 -9.63 22.12
N ASP A 299 -7.80 -9.86 22.59
CA ASP A 299 -8.58 -11.05 22.18
C ASP A 299 -8.78 -11.11 20.65
N VAL A 300 -8.86 -9.95 20.00
CA VAL A 300 -8.97 -9.87 18.53
C VAL A 300 -7.65 -10.29 17.88
N SER A 301 -6.49 -9.97 18.46
CA SER A 301 -5.18 -10.49 18.00
C SER A 301 -5.17 -12.03 18.05
N GLU A 302 -5.71 -12.63 19.11
CA GLU A 302 -5.80 -14.08 19.25
C GLU A 302 -6.76 -14.75 18.28
N ILE A 303 -7.90 -14.12 17.99
CA ILE A 303 -8.84 -14.58 16.97
C ILE A 303 -8.20 -14.47 15.57
N ILE A 304 -7.50 -13.38 15.26
CA ILE A 304 -6.78 -13.21 14.00
C ILE A 304 -5.79 -14.36 13.75
N PHE A 305 -5.07 -14.79 14.78
CA PHE A 305 -4.20 -15.97 14.69
C PHE A 305 -4.95 -17.25 14.30
N GLU A 306 -6.16 -17.46 14.83
CA GLU A 306 -6.99 -18.62 14.48
C GLU A 306 -7.60 -18.50 13.08
N VAL A 307 -7.95 -17.29 12.66
CA VAL A 307 -8.44 -17.01 11.31
C VAL A 307 -7.33 -17.29 10.29
N GLU A 308 -6.10 -16.85 10.53
CA GLU A 308 -4.96 -17.20 9.67
C GLU A 308 -4.75 -18.71 9.57
N GLN A 309 -4.81 -19.40 10.71
CA GLN A 309 -4.66 -20.86 10.74
C GLN A 309 -5.77 -21.59 9.98
N ALA A 310 -6.99 -21.06 10.00
CA ALA A 310 -8.14 -21.64 9.32
C ALA A 310 -8.16 -21.33 7.81
N VAL A 311 -7.88 -20.08 7.42
CA VAL A 311 -8.04 -19.60 6.03
C VAL A 311 -6.85 -19.96 5.16
N ARG A 312 -5.61 -19.76 5.65
CA ARG A 312 -4.35 -20.11 4.95
C ARG A 312 -4.23 -19.58 3.51
N LEU A 313 -4.80 -18.41 3.24
CA LEU A 313 -4.65 -17.72 1.95
C LEU A 313 -3.52 -16.67 2.00
N PRO A 314 -2.99 -16.22 0.85
CA PRO A 314 -1.85 -15.28 0.82
C PRO A 314 -2.10 -13.95 1.54
N GLN A 315 -3.31 -13.40 1.43
CA GLN A 315 -3.69 -12.16 2.08
C GLN A 315 -4.62 -12.39 3.29
N PRO A 316 -4.77 -11.41 4.19
CA PRO A 316 -3.84 -10.29 4.40
C PRO A 316 -2.43 -10.79 4.69
N ALA A 317 -1.46 -9.91 4.48
CA ALA A 317 -0.15 -10.09 5.08
C ALA A 317 -0.26 -9.81 6.58
N LEU A 318 0.27 -10.70 7.43
CA LEU A 318 0.23 -10.49 8.88
C LEU A 318 1.61 -10.05 9.39
N ALA A 319 1.64 -8.99 10.19
CA ALA A 319 2.81 -8.51 10.92
C ALA A 319 2.55 -8.61 12.42
N LEU A 320 3.50 -9.20 13.16
CA LEU A 320 3.48 -9.27 14.61
C LEU A 320 4.54 -8.34 15.17
N PHE A 321 4.11 -7.38 15.98
CA PHE A 321 5.02 -6.62 16.83
C PHE A 321 5.35 -7.44 18.06
N TRP A 322 6.61 -7.86 18.15
CA TRP A 322 7.15 -8.51 19.32
C TRP A 322 7.76 -7.48 20.28
N SER A 323 7.55 -7.71 21.57
CA SER A 323 8.23 -7.04 22.67
C SER A 323 8.46 -8.05 23.81
N GLU A 324 9.35 -7.70 24.73
CA GLU A 324 9.64 -8.43 25.96
C GLU A 324 8.44 -8.59 26.90
N HIS A 325 7.40 -7.76 26.75
CA HIS A 325 6.18 -7.86 27.55
C HIS A 325 5.21 -8.91 27.02
N MET A 326 5.38 -9.36 25.77
CA MET A 326 4.50 -10.34 25.15
C MET A 326 4.60 -11.69 25.87
N LYS A 327 3.44 -12.29 26.19
CA LYS A 327 3.41 -13.63 26.79
C LYS A 327 4.04 -14.66 25.86
N ASP A 328 4.92 -15.52 26.41
CA ASP A 328 5.55 -16.63 25.68
C ASP A 328 4.54 -17.52 24.96
N SER A 329 3.36 -17.75 25.56
CA SER A 329 2.30 -18.56 24.95
C SER A 329 1.79 -17.97 23.63
N VAL A 330 1.69 -16.65 23.52
CA VAL A 330 1.28 -15.92 22.31
C VAL A 330 2.37 -16.00 21.25
N PHE A 331 3.63 -15.76 21.63
CA PHE A 331 4.75 -15.86 20.71
C PHE A 331 4.93 -17.30 20.17
N LEU A 332 4.79 -18.31 21.03
CA LEU A 332 4.78 -19.72 20.63
C LEU A 332 3.59 -20.07 19.71
N LYS A 333 2.42 -19.43 19.90
CA LYS A 333 1.27 -19.56 18.97
C LYS A 333 1.65 -19.00 17.59
N ALA A 334 2.27 -17.83 17.54
CA ALA A 334 2.76 -17.25 16.28
C ALA A 334 3.79 -18.15 15.58
N CYS A 335 4.76 -18.72 16.31
CA CYS A 335 5.74 -19.67 15.75
C CYS A 335 5.06 -20.92 15.13
N ARG A 336 4.00 -21.45 15.75
CA ARG A 336 3.23 -22.58 15.19
C ARG A 336 2.53 -22.17 13.90
N ILE A 337 1.93 -20.98 13.85
CA ILE A 337 1.23 -20.48 12.66
C ILE A 337 2.21 -20.19 11.52
N ILE A 338 3.41 -19.68 11.81
CA ILE A 338 4.47 -19.47 10.81
C ILE A 338 4.81 -20.77 10.10
N ARG A 339 4.96 -21.86 10.85
CA ARG A 339 5.23 -23.20 10.29
C ARG A 339 4.13 -23.66 9.31
N GLU A 340 2.90 -23.22 9.50
CA GLU A 340 1.74 -23.67 8.69
C GLU A 340 1.39 -22.71 7.55
N THR A 341 1.74 -21.43 7.67
CA THR A 341 1.19 -20.35 6.80
C THR A 341 2.23 -19.39 6.22
N ASN A 342 3.50 -19.48 6.66
CA ASN A 342 4.55 -18.49 6.40
C ASN A 342 4.25 -17.07 6.92
N LYS A 343 3.28 -16.93 7.84
CA LYS A 343 2.86 -15.69 8.51
C LYS A 343 2.71 -15.92 10.02
N PRO A 344 2.82 -14.90 10.89
CA PRO A 344 3.18 -13.51 10.59
C PRO A 344 4.68 -13.29 10.32
N LYS A 345 4.99 -12.15 9.69
CA LYS A 345 6.30 -11.51 9.76
C LYS A 345 6.50 -10.95 11.16
N VAL A 346 7.62 -11.25 11.82
CA VAL A 346 7.88 -10.80 13.20
C VAL A 346 8.81 -9.59 13.17
N PHE A 347 8.40 -8.50 13.84
CA PHE A 347 9.17 -7.27 13.97
C PHE A 347 9.43 -6.98 15.45
N ASN A 348 10.67 -6.64 15.79
CA ASN A 348 10.98 -6.09 17.11
C ASN A 348 10.46 -4.65 17.17
N GLN A 349 9.46 -4.38 18.00
CA GLN A 349 8.81 -3.08 18.04
C GLN A 349 9.75 -1.96 18.47
N HIS A 350 10.73 -2.23 19.35
CA HIS A 350 11.70 -1.22 19.78
C HIS A 350 12.55 -0.71 18.62
N VAL A 351 12.95 -1.61 17.71
CA VAL A 351 13.71 -1.25 16.50
C VAL A 351 12.85 -0.46 15.52
N VAL A 352 11.58 -0.84 15.35
CA VAL A 352 10.63 -0.09 14.52
C VAL A 352 10.44 1.32 15.06
N MET A 353 10.23 1.46 16.37
CA MET A 353 10.07 2.75 17.03
C MET A 353 11.33 3.60 16.89
N GLN A 354 12.52 3.02 17.09
CA GLN A 354 13.78 3.72 16.91
C GLN A 354 13.94 4.25 15.47
N ALA A 355 13.63 3.43 14.45
CA ALA A 355 13.72 3.86 13.06
C ALA A 355 12.78 5.04 12.75
N LEU A 356 11.57 5.02 13.32
CA LEU A 356 10.61 6.12 13.18
C LEU A 356 11.09 7.39 13.88
N THR A 357 11.61 7.28 15.10
CA THR A 357 12.09 8.46 15.85
C THR A 357 13.34 9.07 15.23
N GLU A 358 14.26 8.25 14.72
CA GLU A 358 15.43 8.71 13.94
C GLU A 358 15.02 9.41 12.64
N SER A 359 13.84 9.08 12.11
CA SER A 359 13.23 9.74 10.95
C SER A 359 12.43 11.02 11.30
N GLY A 360 12.50 11.48 12.55
CA GLY A 360 11.88 12.73 13.00
C GLY A 360 10.47 12.60 13.58
N VAL A 361 9.97 11.37 13.78
CA VAL A 361 8.67 11.13 14.44
C VAL A 361 8.81 11.24 15.96
N SER A 362 7.79 11.73 16.67
CA SER A 362 7.80 11.73 18.13
C SER A 362 7.71 10.31 18.70
N GLN A 363 8.31 10.07 19.87
CA GLN A 363 8.22 8.76 20.52
C GLN A 363 6.77 8.35 20.82
N GLU A 364 5.92 9.32 21.19
CA GLU A 364 4.49 9.10 21.43
C GLU A 364 3.78 8.62 20.16
N ASP A 365 3.99 9.29 19.04
CA ASP A 365 3.35 8.90 17.77
C ASP A 365 3.88 7.56 17.27
N ALA A 366 5.20 7.31 17.37
CA ALA A 366 5.80 6.04 17.01
C ALA A 366 5.22 4.87 17.82
N LEU A 367 4.95 5.07 19.11
CA LEU A 367 4.36 4.05 19.98
C LEU A 367 2.87 3.83 19.68
N LYS A 368 2.12 4.91 19.53
CA LYS A 368 0.67 4.88 19.39
C LYS A 368 0.20 4.49 17.99
N TYR A 369 0.86 5.00 16.96
CA TYR A 369 0.48 4.87 15.56
C TYR A 369 1.45 4.02 14.74
N GLY A 370 2.58 3.60 15.31
CA GLY A 370 3.53 2.71 14.64
C GLY A 370 2.87 1.44 14.11
N ALA A 371 3.10 1.16 12.83
CA ALA A 371 2.60 0.00 12.11
C ALA A 371 3.56 -0.37 10.96
N ILE A 372 3.28 -1.50 10.31
CA ILE A 372 3.97 -1.92 9.08
C ILE A 372 3.03 -1.75 7.89
N VAL A 373 3.54 -1.16 6.82
CA VAL A 373 2.88 -1.11 5.51
C VAL A 373 3.64 -1.94 4.50
N GLY A 374 2.92 -2.56 3.55
CA GLY A 374 3.50 -3.35 2.47
C GLY A 374 4.31 -4.58 2.94
N CYS A 375 5.61 -4.55 2.68
CA CYS A 375 6.51 -5.66 2.95
C CYS A 375 7.09 -5.57 4.35
N VAL A 376 7.83 -4.52 4.66
CA VAL A 376 8.59 -4.34 5.92
C VAL A 376 8.66 -2.88 6.37
N GLU A 377 7.97 -1.98 5.68
CA GLU A 377 8.16 -0.55 5.85
C GLU A 377 7.48 -0.06 7.13
N ALA A 378 8.28 0.49 8.04
CA ALA A 378 7.80 1.16 9.24
C ALA A 378 7.09 2.46 8.85
N THR A 379 5.89 2.67 9.40
CA THR A 379 5.09 3.87 9.14
C THR A 379 4.25 4.23 10.36
N LEU A 380 3.59 5.38 10.30
CA LEU A 380 2.51 5.72 11.21
C LEU A 380 1.18 5.55 10.48
N GLN A 381 0.34 4.65 10.99
CA GLN A 381 -1.04 4.60 10.52
C GLN A 381 -1.74 5.94 10.73
N ASN A 382 -2.71 6.24 9.89
CA ASN A 382 -3.52 7.46 9.92
C ASN A 382 -2.79 8.73 9.46
N LYS A 383 -1.47 8.83 9.61
CA LYS A 383 -0.73 10.11 9.54
C LYS A 383 0.24 10.23 8.37
N THR A 384 0.67 9.11 7.81
CA THR A 384 1.82 9.09 6.89
C THR A 384 1.40 8.98 5.44
N TRP A 385 1.87 9.93 4.62
CA TRP A 385 2.01 9.77 3.17
C TRP A 385 3.45 9.37 2.86
N GLY A 386 3.68 8.07 2.68
CA GLY A 386 5.01 7.49 2.88
C GLY A 386 5.85 7.27 1.64
N TRP A 387 5.23 7.10 0.46
CA TRP A 387 5.91 6.75 -0.79
C TRP A 387 6.95 5.62 -0.59
N THR A 388 6.62 4.61 0.23
CA THR A 388 7.65 3.74 0.85
C THR A 388 8.29 2.74 -0.11
N ASN A 389 7.74 2.59 -1.31
CA ASN A 389 8.32 1.81 -2.40
C ASN A 389 8.33 2.60 -3.71
N SER A 390 9.07 3.72 -3.70
CA SER A 390 9.33 4.56 -4.88
C SER A 390 10.19 3.85 -5.95
N GLY A 391 10.57 2.60 -5.70
CA GLY A 391 11.27 1.71 -6.61
C GLY A 391 12.51 1.09 -5.98
N TYR A 392 13.42 0.60 -6.83
CA TYR A 392 14.58 -0.18 -6.43
C TYR A 392 15.87 0.45 -6.94
N PHE A 393 16.93 0.42 -6.14
CA PHE A 393 18.27 0.92 -6.48
C PHE A 393 19.31 -0.18 -6.36
N SER A 394 20.07 -0.42 -7.42
CA SER A 394 21.05 -1.52 -7.50
C SER A 394 22.45 -1.05 -7.10
N LEU A 395 22.91 -1.49 -5.91
CA LEU A 395 24.30 -1.28 -5.49
C LEU A 395 25.27 -2.06 -6.38
N SER A 396 24.89 -3.27 -6.79
CA SER A 396 25.70 -4.12 -7.67
C SER A 396 25.92 -3.47 -9.03
N LYS A 397 24.91 -2.79 -9.59
CA LYS A 397 25.08 -2.05 -10.86
C LYS A 397 26.06 -0.88 -10.71
N CYS A 398 26.04 -0.19 -9.57
CA CYS A 398 27.01 0.88 -9.31
C CYS A 398 28.45 0.35 -9.20
N LEU A 399 28.64 -0.84 -8.63
CA LEU A 399 29.94 -1.52 -8.61
C LEU A 399 30.40 -1.88 -10.04
N GLU A 400 29.52 -2.47 -10.86
CA GLU A 400 29.82 -2.79 -12.27
C GLU A 400 30.22 -1.54 -13.05
N LEU A 401 29.45 -0.45 -12.94
CA LEU A 401 29.80 0.82 -13.56
C LEU A 401 31.18 1.32 -13.10
N THR A 402 31.54 1.15 -11.83
CA THR A 402 32.87 1.54 -11.34
C THR A 402 33.97 0.71 -12.01
N LEU A 403 33.78 -0.60 -12.13
CA LEU A 403 34.69 -1.52 -12.82
C LEU A 403 34.81 -1.27 -14.33
N HIS A 404 33.86 -0.56 -14.92
CA HIS A 404 33.89 -0.18 -16.33
C HIS A 404 34.08 1.34 -16.52
N ASN A 405 34.63 2.02 -15.50
CA ASN A 405 34.91 3.45 -15.50
C ASN A 405 33.70 4.29 -15.99
N GLY A 406 32.49 3.92 -15.57
CA GLY A 406 31.22 4.58 -15.85
C GLY A 406 30.49 4.14 -17.12
N THR A 407 31.05 3.24 -17.93
CA THR A 407 30.37 2.71 -19.11
C THR A 407 29.60 1.45 -18.73
N ASP A 408 28.35 1.34 -19.16
CA ASP A 408 27.59 0.10 -18.98
C ASP A 408 28.06 -0.95 -20.00
N PRO A 409 28.53 -2.14 -19.59
CA PRO A 409 29.03 -3.15 -20.51
C PRO A 409 27.94 -3.78 -21.40
N ILE A 410 26.65 -3.67 -21.01
CA ILE A 410 25.54 -4.24 -21.79
C ILE A 410 25.15 -3.30 -22.93
N THR A 411 24.94 -2.03 -22.64
CA THR A 411 24.51 -1.04 -23.64
C THR A 411 25.67 -0.35 -24.36
N ASN A 412 26.90 -0.45 -23.85
CA ASN A 412 28.08 0.33 -24.25
C ASN A 412 27.92 1.85 -24.12
N GLU A 413 26.90 2.31 -23.38
CA GLU A 413 26.68 3.73 -23.14
C GLU A 413 27.38 4.22 -21.87
N LYS A 414 27.77 5.50 -21.89
CA LYS A 414 28.25 6.17 -20.68
C LYS A 414 27.06 6.49 -19.77
N ILE A 415 26.88 5.68 -18.73
CA ILE A 415 25.79 5.83 -17.74
C ILE A 415 26.30 6.52 -16.46
N GLY A 416 27.47 6.08 -15.97
CA GLY A 416 28.08 6.51 -14.73
C GLY A 416 29.18 7.56 -14.90
N LEU A 417 29.86 7.89 -13.79
CA LEU A 417 31.01 8.80 -13.79
C LEU A 417 32.25 8.07 -14.31
N ALA A 418 33.16 8.82 -14.95
CA ALA A 418 34.54 8.34 -15.13
C ALA A 418 35.27 8.44 -13.78
N THR A 419 35.19 7.40 -12.95
CA THR A 419 35.79 7.38 -11.60
C THR A 419 37.26 6.97 -11.59
N GLY A 420 37.83 6.64 -12.75
CA GLY A 420 39.22 6.19 -12.93
C GLY A 420 39.27 4.82 -13.59
N ASP A 421 40.38 4.52 -14.26
CA ASP A 421 40.64 3.16 -14.76
C ASP A 421 40.80 2.22 -13.54
N PRO A 422 39.96 1.17 -13.41
CA PRO A 422 40.01 0.25 -12.28
C PRO A 422 41.36 -0.44 -12.11
N THR A 423 42.12 -0.62 -13.19
CA THR A 423 43.46 -1.26 -13.16
C THR A 423 44.54 -0.36 -12.56
N GLN A 424 44.23 0.94 -12.37
CA GLN A 424 45.21 1.93 -11.92
C GLN A 424 45.08 2.30 -10.43
N PHE A 425 44.03 1.87 -9.74
CA PHE A 425 43.87 2.12 -8.31
C PHE A 425 45.03 1.50 -7.51
N LYS A 426 45.59 2.28 -6.57
CA LYS A 426 46.79 1.85 -5.80
C LYS A 426 46.45 1.18 -4.48
N SER A 427 45.24 1.41 -3.97
CA SER A 427 44.74 0.83 -2.74
C SER A 427 43.27 0.43 -2.85
N PHE A 428 42.84 -0.47 -1.97
CA PHE A 428 41.42 -0.82 -1.83
C PHE A 428 40.56 0.39 -1.46
N ASP A 429 41.10 1.31 -0.65
CA ASP A 429 40.39 2.53 -0.27
C ASP A 429 40.16 3.46 -1.47
N ASP A 430 41.11 3.57 -2.40
CA ASP A 430 40.92 4.32 -3.65
C ASP A 430 39.75 3.75 -4.46
N PHE A 431 39.69 2.42 -4.57
CA PHE A 431 38.61 1.73 -5.27
C PHE A 431 37.25 1.93 -4.56
N VAL A 432 37.20 1.78 -3.24
CA VAL A 432 35.97 2.02 -2.45
C VAL A 432 35.51 3.47 -2.60
N ASN A 433 36.44 4.44 -2.65
CA ASN A 433 36.10 5.83 -2.88
C ASN A 433 35.52 6.06 -4.30
N ALA A 434 36.01 5.35 -5.31
CA ALA A 434 35.43 5.36 -6.65
C ALA A 434 34.00 4.79 -6.65
N VAL A 435 33.77 3.66 -5.97
CA VAL A 435 32.43 3.05 -5.81
C VAL A 435 31.46 4.01 -5.10
N LYS A 436 31.89 4.66 -4.01
CA LYS A 436 31.07 5.64 -3.27
C LYS A 436 30.68 6.84 -4.15
N LYS A 437 31.61 7.35 -4.97
CA LYS A 437 31.33 8.43 -5.94
C LYS A 437 30.29 7.97 -6.97
N GLN A 438 30.42 6.75 -7.47
CA GLN A 438 29.50 6.17 -8.44
C GLN A 438 28.09 6.01 -7.85
N ILE A 439 27.96 5.43 -6.65
CA ILE A 439 26.68 5.31 -5.92
C ILE A 439 26.06 6.69 -5.71
N SER A 440 26.83 7.68 -5.26
CA SER A 440 26.34 9.03 -4.98
C SER A 440 25.78 9.72 -6.24
N TYR A 441 26.44 9.53 -7.39
CA TYR A 441 25.96 10.07 -8.66
C TYR A 441 24.68 9.39 -9.12
N CYS A 442 24.64 8.05 -9.11
CA CYS A 442 23.47 7.28 -9.47
C CYS A 442 22.26 7.59 -8.57
N MET A 443 22.49 7.78 -7.26
CA MET A 443 21.44 8.15 -6.30
C MET A 443 20.82 9.50 -6.65
N LYS A 444 21.62 10.49 -7.06
CA LYS A 444 21.10 11.80 -7.52
C LYS A 444 20.18 11.65 -8.72
N LEU A 445 20.55 10.81 -9.69
CA LEU A 445 19.70 10.56 -10.86
C LEU A 445 18.38 9.88 -10.46
N TRP A 446 18.41 8.97 -9.49
CA TRP A 446 17.20 8.31 -9.00
C TRP A 446 16.27 9.30 -8.31
N VAL A 447 16.79 10.14 -7.41
CA VAL A 447 16.02 11.20 -6.74
C VAL A 447 15.39 12.16 -7.75
N ILE A 448 16.12 12.54 -8.81
CA ILE A 448 15.55 13.34 -9.91
C ILE A 448 14.37 12.62 -10.56
N GLY A 449 14.50 11.31 -10.83
CA GLY A 449 13.41 10.50 -11.35
C GLY A 449 12.19 10.50 -10.44
N ILE A 450 12.38 10.24 -9.14
CA ILE A 450 11.29 10.23 -8.14
C ILE A 450 10.59 11.60 -8.07
N HIS A 451 11.34 12.71 -8.06
CA HIS A 451 10.73 14.05 -8.07
C HIS A 451 9.85 14.29 -9.31
N VAL A 452 10.27 13.82 -10.49
CA VAL A 452 9.44 13.93 -11.70
C VAL A 452 8.14 13.13 -11.56
N VAL A 453 8.19 11.94 -10.96
CA VAL A 453 6.99 11.12 -10.69
C VAL A 453 6.08 11.81 -9.68
N GLN A 454 6.62 12.38 -8.60
CA GLN A 454 5.85 13.16 -7.62
C GLN A 454 5.15 14.35 -8.29
N MET A 455 5.89 15.13 -9.10
CA MET A 455 5.32 16.25 -9.85
C MET A 455 4.16 15.82 -10.76
N ALA A 456 4.23 14.62 -11.35
CA ALA A 456 3.18 14.08 -12.20
C ALA A 456 1.92 13.77 -11.37
N HIS A 457 2.06 13.08 -10.23
CA HIS A 457 0.94 12.76 -9.34
C HIS A 457 0.28 14.02 -8.78
N THR A 458 1.06 14.96 -8.26
CA THR A 458 0.54 16.24 -7.73
C THR A 458 -0.29 17.02 -8.76
N GLN A 459 0.06 16.94 -10.05
CA GLN A 459 -0.61 17.71 -11.11
C GLN A 459 -1.78 16.96 -11.77
N LEU A 460 -1.69 15.63 -11.88
CA LEU A 460 -2.57 14.84 -12.75
C LEU A 460 -3.47 13.88 -11.98
N TRP A 461 -3.07 13.44 -10.79
CA TRP A 461 -3.77 12.38 -10.05
C TRP A 461 -3.80 12.65 -8.53
N PRO A 462 -4.51 13.70 -8.06
CA PRO A 462 -4.75 13.88 -6.63
C PRO A 462 -5.57 12.72 -6.06
N GLU A 463 -5.15 12.21 -4.90
CA GLU A 463 -5.74 11.04 -4.22
C GLU A 463 -6.73 11.49 -3.13
N VAL A 464 -7.82 12.13 -3.57
CA VAL A 464 -8.76 12.87 -2.71
C VAL A 464 -9.38 12.02 -1.59
N TYR A 465 -9.77 10.78 -1.90
CA TYR A 465 -10.36 9.86 -0.91
C TYR A 465 -9.33 9.43 0.13
N GLN A 466 -8.13 9.02 -0.28
CA GLN A 466 -7.03 8.71 0.66
C GLN A 466 -6.69 9.92 1.53
N SER A 467 -6.54 11.10 0.92
CA SER A 467 -6.27 12.37 1.63
C SER A 467 -7.32 12.66 2.69
N MET A 468 -8.60 12.43 2.41
CA MET A 468 -9.68 12.64 3.38
C MET A 468 -9.55 11.77 4.64
N LEU A 469 -8.84 10.64 4.53
CA LEU A 469 -8.62 9.68 5.60
C LEU A 469 -7.18 9.70 6.15
N LEU A 470 -6.40 10.72 5.82
CA LEU A 470 -5.11 11.00 6.45
C LEU A 470 -5.21 12.24 7.34
N ASP A 471 -4.67 12.13 8.54
CA ASP A 471 -4.59 13.24 9.48
C ASP A 471 -3.71 14.35 8.89
N GLY A 472 -4.22 15.58 8.96
CA GLY A 472 -3.56 16.76 8.42
C GLY A 472 -4.19 17.30 7.13
N CYS A 473 -4.62 16.43 6.22
CA CYS A 473 -5.06 16.83 4.88
C CYS A 473 -6.34 17.69 4.96
N LEU A 474 -7.34 17.22 5.73
CA LEU A 474 -8.59 17.97 5.91
C LEU A 474 -8.38 19.25 6.71
N GLU A 475 -7.49 19.23 7.71
CA GLU A 475 -7.16 20.37 8.55
C GLU A 475 -6.47 21.49 7.75
N ARG A 476 -5.61 21.12 6.79
CA ARG A 476 -4.90 22.03 5.88
C ARG A 476 -5.70 22.38 4.61
N GLY A 477 -6.71 21.58 4.28
CA GLY A 477 -7.48 21.70 3.04
C GLY A 477 -6.65 21.37 1.80
N MET A 478 -5.79 20.35 1.92
CA MET A 478 -4.74 20.05 0.96
C MET A 478 -4.62 18.54 0.75
N ASP A 479 -4.36 18.14 -0.49
CA ASP A 479 -4.15 16.74 -0.86
C ASP A 479 -2.82 16.19 -0.31
N ALA A 480 -2.75 14.88 -0.07
CA ALA A 480 -1.55 14.20 0.41
C ALA A 480 -0.36 14.37 -0.56
N GLU A 481 -0.60 14.38 -1.88
CA GLU A 481 0.44 14.61 -2.88
C GLU A 481 0.97 16.04 -2.93
N GLN A 482 0.31 16.96 -2.22
CA GLN A 482 0.76 18.34 -2.00
C GLN A 482 1.41 18.53 -0.62
N GLY A 483 1.60 17.44 0.15
CA GLY A 483 2.14 17.48 1.50
C GLY A 483 1.07 17.73 2.57
N GLY A 484 -0.20 17.43 2.28
CA GLY A 484 -1.32 17.63 3.20
C GLY A 484 -1.24 16.77 4.46
N ALA A 485 -0.61 15.59 4.42
CA ALA A 485 -0.52 14.67 5.55
C ALA A 485 0.39 15.21 6.66
N ASP A 486 0.17 14.79 7.91
CA ASP A 486 1.01 15.20 9.04
C ASP A 486 2.46 14.72 8.94
N VAL A 487 2.67 13.55 8.33
CA VAL A 487 4.01 13.00 8.08
C VAL A 487 4.14 12.67 6.60
N ASN A 488 5.16 13.21 5.96
CA ASN A 488 5.45 12.97 4.54
C ASN A 488 6.86 12.43 4.40
N PHE A 489 7.00 11.28 3.74
CA PHE A 489 8.27 10.65 3.43
C PHE A 489 8.34 10.31 1.95
N ALA A 490 9.55 9.97 1.49
CA ALA A 490 9.77 9.24 0.26
C ALA A 490 10.78 8.13 0.52
N GLY A 491 10.35 6.87 0.37
CA GLY A 491 11.16 5.69 0.63
C GLY A 491 11.50 4.92 -0.65
N GLY A 492 12.72 4.38 -0.69
CA GLY A 492 13.18 3.56 -1.81
C GLY A 492 13.94 2.33 -1.32
N ASN A 493 13.92 1.26 -2.11
CA ASN A 493 14.51 -0.01 -1.74
C ASN A 493 15.92 -0.16 -2.30
N ILE A 494 16.90 -0.35 -1.43
CA ILE A 494 18.30 -0.59 -1.82
C ILE A 494 18.53 -2.11 -1.96
N ILE A 495 18.97 -2.55 -3.13
CA ILE A 495 19.14 -3.96 -3.48
C ILE A 495 20.63 -4.29 -3.68
N GLY A 496 21.01 -5.53 -3.32
CA GLY A 496 22.36 -6.07 -3.55
C GLY A 496 23.36 -5.78 -2.44
N THR A 497 22.92 -5.53 -1.21
CA THR A 497 23.79 -5.23 -0.06
C THR A 497 24.77 -6.35 0.26
N ALA A 498 24.31 -7.61 0.31
CA ALA A 498 25.20 -8.77 0.51
C ALA A 498 26.15 -8.94 -0.69
N THR A 499 25.62 -8.86 -1.92
CA THR A 499 26.40 -9.02 -3.15
C THR A 499 27.55 -8.01 -3.24
N ILE A 500 27.30 -6.73 -2.95
CA ILE A 500 28.37 -5.72 -2.99
C ILE A 500 29.37 -5.94 -1.86
N ALA A 501 28.93 -6.32 -0.65
CA ALA A 501 29.83 -6.60 0.46
C ALA A 501 30.80 -7.76 0.13
N ASP A 502 30.27 -8.89 -0.35
CA ASP A 502 31.07 -10.05 -0.74
C ASP A 502 32.01 -9.73 -1.91
N SER A 503 31.53 -8.97 -2.90
CA SER A 503 32.35 -8.56 -4.04
C SER A 503 33.50 -7.66 -3.61
N LEU A 504 33.24 -6.69 -2.73
CA LEU A 504 34.26 -5.80 -2.19
C LEU A 504 35.28 -6.58 -1.36
N MET A 505 34.84 -7.55 -0.56
CA MET A 505 35.74 -8.41 0.21
C MET A 505 36.60 -9.30 -0.68
N ALA A 506 36.03 -9.89 -1.73
CA ALA A 506 36.77 -10.69 -2.71
C ALA A 506 37.84 -9.84 -3.43
N ILE A 507 37.50 -8.61 -3.84
CA ILE A 507 38.45 -7.69 -4.48
C ILE A 507 39.56 -7.29 -3.49
N LYS A 508 39.20 -6.92 -2.26
CA LYS A 508 40.16 -6.57 -1.21
C LYS A 508 41.18 -7.68 -1.01
N GLU A 509 40.70 -8.89 -0.80
CA GLU A 509 41.54 -10.03 -0.46
C GLU A 509 42.36 -10.51 -1.68
N MET A 510 41.73 -10.72 -2.83
CA MET A 510 42.36 -11.39 -3.97
C MET A 510 43.23 -10.46 -4.81
N VAL A 511 42.88 -9.18 -4.92
CA VAL A 511 43.61 -8.20 -5.73
C VAL A 511 44.60 -7.41 -4.88
N PHE A 512 44.14 -6.77 -3.80
CA PHE A 512 44.97 -5.84 -3.03
C PHE A 512 45.87 -6.50 -1.97
N GLU A 513 45.36 -7.49 -1.22
CA GLU A 513 46.10 -8.13 -0.13
C GLU A 513 46.96 -9.31 -0.62
N LYS A 514 46.33 -10.34 -1.21
CA LYS A 514 46.99 -11.58 -1.63
C LYS A 514 47.60 -11.52 -3.03
N LYS A 515 47.19 -10.56 -3.87
CA LYS A 515 47.68 -10.36 -5.24
C LYS A 515 47.65 -11.64 -6.09
N LYS A 516 46.57 -12.41 -5.95
CA LYS A 516 46.30 -13.63 -6.75
C LYS A 516 45.56 -13.33 -8.05
N MET A 517 44.98 -12.14 -8.17
CA MET A 517 44.30 -11.61 -9.35
C MET A 517 44.76 -10.17 -9.59
N SER A 518 44.61 -9.67 -10.81
CA SER A 518 44.99 -8.31 -11.22
C SER A 518 43.78 -7.43 -11.48
#